data_AF-A0A2H0TE52-F1
#
_entry.id   AF-A0A2H0TE52-F1
#
_cell.length_a   1.000
_cell.length_b   1.000
_cell.length_c   1.000
_cell.angle_alpha   90.00
_cell.angle_beta   90.00
_cell.angle_gamma   90.00
#
_symmetry.space_group_name_H-M   'P 1'
#
loop_
_entity.id
_entity.type
_entity.pdbx_description
1 polymer ?
#
loop_
_entity_poly.entity_id
_entity_poly.type
_entity_poly.pdbx_seq_one_letter_code
_entity_poly.pdbx_strand_id
1 'polypeptide(L)'
;MRFSVSQKEPVSHLTTSIHTKRASPQNHKRIMLLDDHIRQKTLAHAYFITGIAKPYLETLFRPESFEVIMHTEKTGIDEVRNILKRVSLASIPDKRQVVILNADLLGREAKSALLKILEEPPPYTHFILYGTSKKTLTPAIASRLLDGGKIVYEEPEDQKKRVAVFLKAGNDPKKREAALKDIADTASLALFLHALENTVRKEAQAERATTQERIHIARTLLSHPVPVVSSIKDYISLLL
;
A
#
# COMPACT_ATOMS: atom_id res chain seq x y z
N MET A 1 47.96 -14.46 35.39
CA MET A 1 46.54 -14.07 35.50
C MET A 1 46.17 -13.32 34.22
N ARG A 2 45.36 -13.92 33.35
CA ARG A 2 45.03 -13.40 32.01
C ARG A 2 43.94 -12.33 32.12
N PHE A 3 44.16 -11.15 31.54
CA PHE A 3 43.13 -10.13 31.38
C PHE A 3 42.33 -10.43 30.11
N SER A 4 41.03 -10.69 30.27
CA SER A 4 40.09 -10.94 29.18
C SER A 4 39.58 -9.65 28.57
N VAL A 5 39.64 -9.61 27.23
CA VAL A 5 39.12 -8.57 26.34
C VAL A 5 37.58 -8.52 26.44
N SER A 6 37.04 -7.32 26.69
CA SER A 6 35.61 -7.02 26.62
C SER A 6 35.17 -6.96 25.15
N GLN A 7 34.42 -7.96 24.70
CA GLN A 7 33.73 -7.93 23.41
C GLN A 7 32.35 -7.27 23.57
N LYS A 8 32.12 -6.24 22.76
CA LYS A 8 30.83 -5.59 22.55
C LYS A 8 29.83 -6.61 21.97
N GLU A 9 28.67 -6.72 22.60
CA GLU A 9 27.51 -7.44 22.08
C GLU A 9 27.03 -6.81 20.75
N PRO A 10 26.64 -7.60 19.73
CA PRO A 10 26.07 -7.07 18.51
C PRO A 10 24.60 -6.73 18.72
N VAL A 11 24.23 -5.50 18.34
CA VAL A 11 22.84 -5.01 18.28
C VAL A 11 22.06 -5.86 17.27
N SER A 12 21.16 -6.70 17.77
CA SER A 12 20.28 -7.53 16.95
C SER A 12 19.25 -6.65 16.23
N HIS A 13 19.41 -6.48 14.93
CA HIS A 13 18.36 -5.95 14.07
C HIS A 13 17.19 -6.95 14.02
N LEU A 14 16.07 -6.58 14.65
CA LEU A 14 14.79 -7.29 14.57
C LEU A 14 14.30 -7.28 13.12
N THR A 15 14.68 -8.32 12.39
CA THR A 15 14.06 -8.68 11.11
C THR A 15 12.82 -9.49 11.46
N THR A 16 11.69 -8.83 11.67
CA THR A 16 10.43 -9.52 11.92
C THR A 16 9.96 -10.17 10.63
N SER A 17 10.35 -11.44 10.42
CA SER A 17 9.76 -12.31 9.41
C SER A 17 8.33 -12.65 9.79
N ILE A 18 7.38 -11.84 9.34
CA ILE A 18 5.96 -12.15 9.46
C ILE A 18 5.61 -13.16 8.37
N HIS A 19 5.56 -14.45 8.71
CA HIS A 19 4.93 -15.48 7.89
C HIS A 19 3.40 -15.33 7.98
N THR A 20 2.83 -14.36 7.25
CA THR A 20 1.40 -14.38 6.94
C THR A 20 1.16 -15.35 5.79
N LYS A 21 0.20 -16.28 5.98
CA LYS A 21 -0.34 -17.14 4.93
C LYS A 21 -0.73 -16.25 3.74
N ARG A 22 0.01 -16.37 2.65
CA ARG A 22 -0.10 -15.53 1.45
C ARG A 22 -1.54 -15.54 0.93
N ALA A 23 -2.16 -14.36 0.86
CA ALA A 23 -3.35 -14.17 0.03
C ALA A 23 -2.99 -14.56 -1.41
N SER A 24 -3.68 -15.58 -1.94
CA SER A 24 -3.47 -16.07 -3.30
C SER A 24 -3.77 -14.94 -4.31
N PRO A 25 -2.98 -14.77 -5.39
CA PRO A 25 -3.21 -13.72 -6.40
C PRO A 25 -4.51 -13.82 -7.21
N GLN A 26 -5.43 -14.72 -6.84
CA GLN A 26 -6.52 -15.21 -7.70
C GLN A 26 -7.68 -14.22 -7.91
N ASN A 27 -7.82 -13.18 -7.10
CA ASN A 27 -8.97 -12.26 -7.17
C ASN A 27 -8.71 -10.96 -7.97
N HIS A 28 -7.59 -10.87 -8.68
CA HIS A 28 -7.28 -9.71 -9.52
C HIS A 28 -7.61 -10.05 -10.96
N LYS A 29 -8.62 -9.40 -11.55
CA LYS A 29 -8.92 -9.53 -12.98
C LYS A 29 -7.80 -8.80 -13.74
N ARG A 30 -6.78 -9.56 -14.14
CA ARG A 30 -5.45 -9.07 -14.54
C ARG A 30 -5.43 -8.79 -16.03
N ILE A 31 -5.37 -7.51 -16.41
CA ILE A 31 -4.74 -7.07 -17.65
C ILE A 31 -3.55 -6.22 -17.21
N MET A 32 -2.40 -6.86 -16.99
CA MET A 32 -1.20 -6.17 -16.50
C MET A 32 -0.05 -6.39 -17.46
N LEU A 33 0.16 -5.39 -18.32
CA LEU A 33 1.35 -5.26 -19.16
C LEU A 33 2.64 -5.26 -18.31
N LEU A 34 2.54 -4.77 -17.07
CA LEU A 34 3.67 -4.72 -16.14
C LEU A 34 4.21 -6.11 -15.77
N ASP A 35 3.35 -7.12 -15.67
CA ASP A 35 3.79 -8.49 -15.35
C ASP A 35 4.64 -9.11 -16.44
N ASP A 36 4.25 -8.88 -17.69
CA ASP A 36 5.01 -9.34 -18.84
C ASP A 36 6.37 -8.63 -18.89
N HIS A 37 6.41 -7.31 -18.62
CA HIS A 37 7.67 -6.57 -18.54
C HIS A 37 8.58 -7.03 -17.38
N ILE A 38 8.01 -7.37 -16.22
CA ILE A 38 8.78 -7.95 -15.10
C ILE A 38 9.37 -9.32 -15.51
N ARG A 39 8.54 -10.20 -16.09
CA ARG A 39 8.96 -11.54 -16.53
C ARG A 39 10.02 -11.51 -17.62
N GLN A 40 9.88 -10.60 -18.58
CA GLN A 40 10.81 -10.42 -19.70
C GLN A 40 12.05 -9.60 -19.32
N LYS A 41 12.15 -9.12 -18.07
CA LYS A 41 13.21 -8.22 -17.58
C LYS A 41 13.32 -6.89 -18.35
N THR A 42 12.25 -6.46 -19.01
CA THR A 42 12.16 -5.24 -19.85
C THR A 42 11.45 -4.08 -19.14
N LEU A 43 11.50 -4.04 -17.80
CA LEU A 43 10.92 -2.96 -17.01
C LEU A 43 11.44 -1.58 -17.46
N ALA A 44 10.52 -0.73 -17.89
CA ALA A 44 10.78 0.68 -18.11
C ALA A 44 11.00 1.41 -16.79
N HIS A 45 11.55 2.62 -16.85
CA HIS A 45 11.86 3.41 -15.67
C HIS A 45 10.60 3.87 -14.92
N ALA A 46 9.43 4.02 -15.57
CA ALA A 46 8.22 4.45 -14.89
C ALA A 46 6.90 3.96 -15.53
N TYR A 47 5.93 3.63 -14.67
CA TYR A 47 4.58 3.19 -15.05
C TYR A 47 3.50 3.92 -14.26
N PHE A 48 2.33 4.05 -14.89
CA PHE A 48 1.08 4.40 -14.23
C PHE A 48 0.13 3.21 -14.23
N ILE A 49 -0.46 2.89 -13.08
CA ILE A 49 -1.46 1.82 -12.94
C ILE A 49 -2.78 2.43 -12.51
N THR A 50 -3.85 2.10 -13.24
CA THR A 50 -5.19 2.57 -12.91
C THR A 50 -5.89 1.60 -11.97
N GLY A 51 -6.54 2.13 -10.92
CA GLY A 51 -7.37 1.35 -10.00
C GLY A 51 -6.76 1.23 -8.60
N ILE A 52 -7.24 0.26 -7.84
CA ILE A 52 -6.81 0.08 -6.46
C ILE A 52 -5.66 -0.91 -6.43
N ALA A 53 -4.49 -0.42 -6.06
CA ALA A 53 -3.26 -1.15 -6.25
C ALA A 53 -2.58 -1.59 -4.93
N LYS A 54 -2.93 -1.02 -3.77
CA LYS A 54 -2.11 -1.15 -2.55
C LYS A 54 -1.81 -2.61 -2.14
N PRO A 55 -2.80 -3.50 -1.90
CA PRO A 55 -2.50 -4.88 -1.49
C PRO A 55 -1.77 -5.68 -2.56
N TYR A 56 -2.05 -5.40 -3.84
CA TYR A 56 -1.49 -6.14 -4.96
C TYR A 56 -0.05 -5.76 -5.25
N LEU A 57 0.29 -4.46 -5.22
CA LEU A 57 1.62 -3.99 -5.59
C LEU A 57 2.70 -4.50 -4.63
N GLU A 58 2.38 -4.64 -3.34
CA GLU A 58 3.28 -5.27 -2.36
C GLU A 58 3.59 -6.73 -2.72
N THR A 59 2.62 -7.46 -3.28
CA THR A 59 2.83 -8.87 -3.68
C THR A 59 3.52 -9.02 -5.03
N LEU A 60 3.44 -8.00 -5.89
CA LEU A 60 3.98 -8.03 -7.24
C LEU A 60 5.50 -7.97 -7.24
N PHE A 61 6.07 -7.08 -6.42
CA PHE A 61 7.50 -6.86 -6.34
C PHE A 61 8.11 -7.67 -5.21
N ARG A 62 8.55 -8.88 -5.55
CA ARG A 62 9.14 -9.80 -4.56
C ARG A 62 10.43 -9.22 -3.96
N PRO A 63 10.61 -9.31 -2.63
CA PRO A 63 11.76 -8.73 -1.94
C PRO A 63 13.09 -9.38 -2.30
N GLU A 64 13.07 -10.61 -2.86
CA GLU A 64 14.28 -11.28 -3.34
C GLU A 64 14.86 -10.62 -4.60
N SER A 65 14.04 -9.89 -5.36
CA SER A 65 14.45 -9.26 -6.63
C SER A 65 14.40 -7.73 -6.60
N PHE A 66 13.65 -7.15 -5.67
CA PHE A 66 13.44 -5.71 -5.59
C PHE A 66 13.57 -5.20 -4.15
N GLU A 67 14.19 -4.02 -3.99
CA GLU A 67 13.94 -3.20 -2.81
C GLU A 67 12.71 -2.32 -3.08
N VAL A 68 11.65 -2.53 -2.29
CA VAL A 68 10.38 -1.82 -2.45
C VAL A 68 10.31 -0.66 -1.46
N ILE A 69 10.16 0.55 -1.98
CA ILE A 69 9.90 1.78 -1.22
C ILE A 69 8.48 2.20 -1.54
N MET A 70 7.55 1.97 -0.61
CA MET A 70 6.13 2.29 -0.79
C MET A 70 5.70 3.40 0.14
N HIS A 71 5.04 4.42 -0.42
CA HIS A 71 4.40 5.48 0.37
C HIS A 71 2.96 5.66 -0.10
N THR A 72 1.99 5.39 0.78
CA THR A 72 0.56 5.33 0.44
C THR A 72 -0.27 6.41 1.10
N GLU A 73 0.36 7.36 1.77
CA GLU A 73 -0.28 8.46 2.48
C GLU A 73 -0.11 9.77 1.72
N LYS A 74 -0.64 10.87 2.28
CA LYS A 74 -0.38 12.20 1.72
C LYS A 74 1.12 12.39 1.56
N THR A 75 1.52 12.81 0.37
CA THR A 75 2.93 12.93 0.01
C THR A 75 3.24 14.39 -0.27
N GLY A 76 3.96 15.03 0.64
CA GLY A 76 4.50 16.36 0.47
C GLY A 76 5.85 16.34 -0.26
N ILE A 77 6.45 17.51 -0.41
CA ILE A 77 7.74 17.65 -1.07
C ILE A 77 8.86 16.96 -0.30
N ASP A 78 8.82 16.99 1.03
CA ASP A 78 9.86 16.43 1.88
C ASP A 78 9.84 14.90 1.88
N GLU A 79 8.65 14.28 1.86
CA GLU A 79 8.52 12.83 1.68
C GLU A 79 9.11 12.40 0.34
N VAL A 80 8.77 13.09 -0.76
CA VAL A 80 9.35 12.79 -2.08
C VAL A 80 10.87 12.94 -2.03
N ARG A 81 11.40 14.03 -1.48
CA ARG A 81 12.86 14.23 -1.37
C ARG A 81 13.53 13.13 -0.56
N ASN A 82 12.93 12.67 0.53
CA ASN A 82 13.48 11.60 1.35
C ASN A 82 13.48 10.26 0.62
N ILE A 83 12.39 9.94 -0.08
CA ILE A 83 12.31 8.75 -0.94
C ILE A 83 13.40 8.80 -2.02
N LEU A 84 13.54 9.93 -2.69
CA LEU A 84 14.54 10.13 -3.74
C LEU A 84 15.98 10.03 -3.23
N LYS A 85 16.27 10.62 -2.06
CA LYS A 85 17.57 10.46 -1.40
C LYS A 85 17.88 8.99 -1.12
N ARG A 86 16.91 8.25 -0.59
CA ARG A 86 17.07 6.81 -0.29
C ARG A 86 17.36 6.01 -1.56
N VAL A 87 16.64 6.31 -2.64
CA VAL A 87 16.84 5.68 -3.95
C VAL A 87 18.26 5.91 -4.47
N SER A 88 18.73 7.16 -4.45
CA SER A 88 20.09 7.51 -4.89
C SER A 88 21.18 6.84 -4.07
N LEU A 89 20.96 6.63 -2.75
CA LEU A 89 21.95 6.02 -1.86
C LEU A 89 22.00 4.49 -1.97
N ALA A 90 20.87 3.84 -2.23
CA ALA A 90 20.75 2.38 -2.20
C ALA A 90 21.00 1.71 -3.56
N SER A 91 21.53 2.42 -4.57
CA SER A 91 21.90 1.87 -5.88
C SER A 91 23.07 0.89 -5.77
N ILE A 92 22.81 -0.29 -5.20
CA ILE A 92 23.68 -1.44 -5.23
C ILE A 92 23.46 -2.13 -6.59
N PRO A 93 24.52 -2.46 -7.36
CA PRO A 93 24.41 -2.96 -8.73
C PRO A 93 23.48 -4.16 -8.95
N ASP A 94 23.22 -4.96 -7.91
CA ASP A 94 22.44 -6.21 -8.02
C ASP A 94 20.99 -6.13 -7.50
N LYS A 95 20.57 -5.00 -6.91
CA LYS A 95 19.20 -4.89 -6.36
C LYS A 95 18.43 -3.74 -7.01
N ARG A 96 17.51 -4.09 -7.90
CA ARG A 96 16.60 -3.12 -8.53
C ARG A 96 15.71 -2.49 -7.48
N GLN A 97 15.47 -1.20 -7.60
CA GLN A 97 14.60 -0.48 -6.69
C GLN A 97 13.27 -0.19 -7.33
N VAL A 98 12.20 -0.30 -6.55
CA VAL A 98 10.86 0.03 -7.00
C VAL A 98 10.25 1.02 -6.02
N VAL A 99 9.95 2.21 -6.53
CA VAL A 99 9.29 3.28 -5.78
C VAL A 99 7.81 3.27 -6.13
N ILE A 100 6.95 3.05 -5.14
CA ILE A 100 5.50 2.97 -5.34
C ILE A 100 4.83 4.15 -4.65
N LEU A 101 4.14 4.98 -5.43
CA LEU A 101 3.47 6.20 -4.96
C LEU A 101 2.00 6.24 -5.37
N ASN A 102 1.15 6.75 -4.49
CA ASN A 102 -0.23 7.06 -4.83
C ASN A 102 -0.33 8.44 -5.49
N ALA A 103 -0.61 8.46 -6.80
CA ALA A 103 -0.71 9.68 -7.59
C ALA A 103 -1.81 10.64 -7.11
N ASP A 104 -2.89 10.11 -6.55
CA ASP A 104 -4.03 10.91 -6.07
C ASP A 104 -3.71 11.63 -4.75
N LEU A 105 -2.66 11.20 -4.04
CA LEU A 105 -2.22 11.76 -2.76
C LEU A 105 -0.96 12.64 -2.87
N LEU A 106 -0.45 12.86 -4.08
CA LEU A 106 0.68 13.74 -4.33
C LEU A 106 0.27 15.22 -4.20
N GLY A 107 0.91 15.93 -3.27
CA GLY A 107 0.84 17.38 -3.20
C GLY A 107 1.41 18.05 -4.45
N ARG A 108 1.05 19.31 -4.69
CA ARG A 108 1.52 20.07 -5.88
C ARG A 108 3.05 20.15 -5.95
N GLU A 109 3.70 20.43 -4.83
CA GLU A 109 5.16 20.55 -4.74
C GLU A 109 5.86 19.19 -4.90
N ALA A 110 5.24 18.12 -4.38
CA ALA A 110 5.69 16.74 -4.56
C ALA A 110 5.73 16.34 -6.04
N LYS A 111 4.72 16.74 -6.83
CA LYS A 111 4.68 16.53 -8.29
C LYS A 111 5.87 17.18 -9.00
N SER A 112 6.23 18.42 -8.62
CA SER A 112 7.39 19.11 -9.22
C SER A 112 8.73 18.45 -8.87
N ALA A 113 8.88 17.97 -7.63
CA ALA A 113 10.09 17.23 -7.22
C ALA A 113 10.19 15.89 -7.96
N LEU A 114 9.07 15.17 -8.09
CA LEU A 114 9.00 13.90 -8.80
C LEU A 114 9.32 14.06 -10.30
N LEU A 115 8.84 15.13 -10.93
CA LEU A 115 9.07 15.37 -12.36
C LEU A 115 10.57 15.38 -12.71
N LYS A 116 11.40 16.04 -11.89
CA LYS A 116 12.85 16.12 -12.12
C LYS A 116 13.51 14.74 -12.17
N ILE A 117 13.04 13.81 -11.35
CA ILE A 117 13.59 12.45 -11.30
C ILE A 117 12.99 11.55 -12.38
N LEU A 118 11.74 11.76 -12.78
CA LEU A 118 11.18 11.06 -13.94
C LEU A 118 11.86 11.50 -15.26
N GLU A 119 12.47 12.68 -15.30
CA GLU A 119 13.30 13.13 -16.44
C GLU A 119 14.66 12.43 -16.48
N GLU A 120 15.32 12.31 -15.33
CA GLU A 120 16.62 11.67 -15.19
C GLU A 120 16.58 10.62 -14.07
N PRO A 121 16.02 9.42 -14.34
CA PRO A 121 15.84 8.40 -13.33
C PRO A 121 17.19 7.82 -12.90
N PRO A 122 17.43 7.59 -11.59
CA PRO A 122 18.61 6.86 -11.13
C PRO A 122 18.70 5.47 -11.77
N PRO A 123 19.92 4.94 -11.98
CA PRO A 123 20.11 3.59 -12.50
C PRO A 123 19.34 2.55 -11.66
N TYR A 124 18.86 1.51 -12.32
CA TYR A 124 18.16 0.37 -11.68
C TYR A 124 16.93 0.74 -10.84
N THR A 125 16.38 1.94 -11.02
CA THR A 125 15.20 2.44 -10.30
C THR A 125 13.98 2.45 -11.21
N HIS A 126 12.87 1.94 -10.69
CA HIS A 126 11.58 1.91 -11.36
C HIS A 126 10.51 2.63 -10.52
N PHE A 127 9.75 3.53 -11.14
CA PHE A 127 8.66 4.25 -10.50
C PHE A 127 7.31 3.65 -10.89
N ILE A 128 6.49 3.32 -9.89
CA ILE A 128 5.14 2.83 -10.07
C ILE A 128 4.18 3.81 -9.41
N LEU A 129 3.52 4.61 -10.24
CA LEU A 129 2.44 5.48 -9.78
C LEU A 129 1.13 4.73 -9.94
N TYR A 130 0.27 4.77 -8.93
CA TYR A 130 -1.08 4.25 -9.03
C TYR A 130 -2.11 5.29 -8.62
N GLY A 131 -3.31 5.19 -9.19
CA GLY A 131 -4.39 6.10 -8.85
C GLY A 131 -5.68 5.81 -9.62
N THR A 132 -6.69 6.64 -9.37
CA THR A 132 -8.00 6.56 -10.00
C THR A 132 -7.96 6.87 -11.49
N SER A 133 -7.13 7.83 -11.91
CA SER A 133 -7.00 8.21 -13.31
C SER A 133 -5.67 8.91 -13.58
N LYS A 134 -4.99 8.53 -14.68
CA LYS A 134 -3.76 9.20 -15.13
C LYS A 134 -3.98 10.69 -15.42
N LYS A 135 -5.22 11.10 -15.69
CA LYS A 135 -5.61 12.51 -15.96
C LYS A 135 -5.48 13.42 -14.74
N THR A 136 -5.34 12.89 -13.52
CA THR A 136 -5.11 13.68 -12.30
C THR A 136 -3.67 14.19 -12.19
N LEU A 137 -2.77 13.64 -13.01
CA LEU A 137 -1.37 14.07 -13.13
C LEU A 137 -1.25 15.22 -14.13
N THR A 138 -0.19 16.02 -13.97
CA THR A 138 0.14 17.04 -14.96
C THR A 138 0.57 16.37 -16.27
N PRO A 139 0.39 17.03 -17.44
CA PRO A 139 0.85 16.49 -18.71
C PRO A 139 2.34 16.11 -18.70
N ALA A 140 3.17 16.92 -18.01
CA ALA A 140 4.60 16.68 -17.88
C ALA A 140 4.93 15.37 -17.13
N ILE A 141 4.19 15.03 -16.08
CA ILE A 141 4.40 13.74 -15.41
C ILE A 141 3.81 12.61 -16.25
N ALA A 142 2.58 12.79 -16.74
CA ALA A 142 1.86 11.75 -17.45
C ALA A 142 2.58 11.24 -18.71
N SER A 143 3.31 12.12 -19.41
CA SER A 143 4.08 11.75 -20.62
C SER A 143 5.28 10.83 -20.35
N ARG A 144 5.76 10.76 -19.10
CA ARG A 144 6.92 9.94 -18.69
C ARG A 144 6.53 8.58 -18.13
N LEU A 145 5.24 8.36 -17.91
CA LEU A 145 4.74 7.10 -17.37
C LEU A 145 4.23 6.23 -18.52
N LEU A 146 4.72 5.00 -18.62
CA LEU A 146 4.08 3.99 -19.47
C LEU A 146 2.77 3.51 -18.85
N ASP A 147 1.89 2.95 -19.67
CA ASP A 147 0.69 2.30 -19.15
C ASP A 147 1.09 0.95 -18.52
N GLY A 148 0.88 0.83 -17.20
CA GLY A 148 1.08 -0.41 -16.45
C GLY A 148 -0.16 -1.31 -16.44
N GLY A 149 -1.26 -0.85 -17.03
CA GLY A 149 -2.54 -1.55 -17.06
C GLY A 149 -3.49 -1.12 -15.94
N LYS A 150 -4.56 -1.89 -15.80
CA LYS A 150 -5.62 -1.64 -14.82
C LYS A 150 -5.67 -2.78 -13.81
N ILE A 151 -5.52 -2.44 -12.54
CA ILE A 151 -5.80 -3.38 -11.45
C ILE A 151 -7.25 -3.16 -11.03
N VAL A 152 -8.08 -4.14 -11.37
CA VAL A 152 -9.38 -4.29 -10.74
C VAL A 152 -9.20 -5.31 -9.63
N TYR A 153 -9.09 -4.80 -8.40
CA TYR A 153 -9.25 -5.66 -7.24
C TYR A 153 -10.74 -5.97 -7.10
N GLU A 154 -11.11 -7.21 -7.39
CA GLU A 154 -12.41 -7.72 -7.03
C GLU A 154 -12.31 -8.26 -5.61
N GLU A 155 -13.01 -7.63 -4.68
CA GLU A 155 -13.13 -8.16 -3.33
C GLU A 155 -13.65 -9.61 -3.40
N PRO A 156 -13.03 -10.56 -2.70
CA PRO A 156 -13.57 -11.91 -2.70
C PRO A 156 -14.98 -11.93 -2.07
N GLU A 157 -15.80 -12.88 -2.50
CA GLU A 157 -17.23 -12.90 -2.15
C GLU A 157 -17.50 -13.02 -0.65
N ASP A 158 -16.59 -13.66 0.08
CA ASP A 158 -16.63 -13.75 1.54
C ASP A 158 -16.39 -12.38 2.20
N GLN A 159 -15.43 -11.61 1.72
CA GLN A 159 -15.15 -10.22 2.12
C GLN A 159 -16.36 -9.32 1.85
N LYS A 160 -16.93 -9.38 0.63
CA LYS A 160 -18.14 -8.62 0.26
C LYS A 160 -19.31 -8.93 1.19
N LYS A 161 -19.56 -10.22 1.46
CA LYS A 161 -20.62 -10.66 2.39
C LYS A 161 -20.36 -10.15 3.79
N ARG A 162 -19.12 -10.22 4.28
CA ARG A 162 -18.75 -9.74 5.63
C ARG A 162 -18.98 -8.24 5.79
N VAL A 163 -18.55 -7.43 4.81
CA VAL A 163 -18.80 -5.98 4.79
C VAL A 163 -20.29 -5.68 4.73
N ALA A 164 -21.06 -6.41 3.91
CA ALA A 164 -22.50 -6.23 3.82
C ALA A 164 -23.23 -6.56 5.14
N VAL A 165 -22.81 -7.62 5.86
CA VAL A 165 -23.34 -7.92 7.19
C VAL A 165 -22.97 -6.83 8.18
N PHE A 166 -21.73 -6.34 8.15
CA PHE A 166 -21.25 -5.28 9.04
C PHE A 166 -22.03 -3.97 8.82
N LEU A 167 -22.27 -3.55 7.58
CA LEU A 167 -23.04 -2.34 7.27
C LEU A 167 -24.53 -2.50 7.64
N LYS A 168 -25.13 -3.66 7.35
CA LYS A 168 -26.53 -3.96 7.73
C LYS A 168 -26.77 -4.00 9.23
N ALA A 169 -25.72 -4.18 10.04
CA ALA A 169 -25.85 -4.15 11.49
C ALA A 169 -26.27 -2.76 12.01
N GLY A 170 -26.17 -1.69 11.20
CA GLY A 170 -26.45 -0.33 11.67
C GLY A 170 -25.59 -0.01 12.89
N ASN A 171 -26.10 0.79 13.84
CA ASN A 171 -25.33 1.23 15.02
C ASN A 171 -25.33 0.21 16.17
N ASP A 172 -25.55 -1.09 15.90
CA ASP A 172 -25.54 -2.17 16.89
C ASP A 172 -24.12 -2.77 17.03
N PRO A 173 -23.36 -2.46 18.10
CA PRO A 173 -21.96 -2.88 18.22
C PRO A 173 -21.81 -4.39 18.31
N LYS A 174 -22.75 -5.10 18.96
CA LYS A 174 -22.68 -6.56 19.14
C LYS A 174 -22.82 -7.29 17.80
N LYS A 175 -23.71 -6.80 16.93
CA LYS A 175 -23.87 -7.35 15.58
C LYS A 175 -22.66 -7.07 14.69
N ARG A 176 -22.02 -5.91 14.84
CA ARG A 176 -20.77 -5.58 14.13
C ARG A 176 -19.60 -6.43 14.60
N GLU A 177 -19.45 -6.62 15.91
CA GLU A 177 -18.42 -7.50 16.48
C GLU A 177 -18.57 -8.93 15.96
N ALA A 178 -19.81 -9.43 15.88
CA ALA A 178 -20.10 -10.74 15.31
C ALA A 178 -19.66 -10.86 13.83
N ALA A 179 -19.74 -9.78 13.04
CA ALA A 179 -19.24 -9.75 11.66
C ALA A 179 -17.70 -9.78 11.58
N LEU A 180 -17.01 -9.30 12.61
CA LEU A 180 -15.55 -9.25 12.70
C LEU A 180 -14.94 -10.47 13.42
N LYS A 181 -15.74 -11.34 14.03
CA LYS A 181 -15.27 -12.41 14.92
C LYS A 181 -14.20 -13.31 14.28
N ASP A 182 -14.37 -13.69 13.01
CA ASP A 182 -13.49 -14.64 12.33
C ASP A 182 -12.20 -14.00 11.77
N ILE A 183 -12.03 -12.68 11.90
CA ILE A 183 -10.83 -12.00 11.44
C ILE A 183 -9.73 -12.19 12.50
N ALA A 184 -8.84 -13.16 12.34
CA ALA A 184 -7.86 -13.49 13.38
C ALA A 184 -6.61 -12.59 13.36
N ASP A 185 -6.27 -12.03 12.20
CA ASP A 185 -4.98 -11.39 11.96
C ASP A 185 -5.10 -9.98 11.34
N THR A 186 -4.00 -9.23 11.40
CA THR A 186 -3.92 -7.87 10.89
C THR A 186 -4.04 -7.76 9.37
N ALA A 187 -3.58 -8.75 8.60
CA ALA A 187 -3.70 -8.72 7.15
C ALA A 187 -5.16 -8.87 6.73
N SER A 188 -5.88 -9.82 7.33
CA SER A 188 -7.31 -10.03 7.13
C SER A 188 -8.13 -8.80 7.55
N LEU A 189 -7.76 -8.15 8.65
CA LEU A 189 -8.41 -6.91 9.11
C LEU A 189 -8.13 -5.72 8.18
N ALA A 190 -6.92 -5.58 7.66
CA ALA A 190 -6.56 -4.56 6.69
C ALA A 190 -7.34 -4.73 5.37
N LEU A 191 -7.50 -5.97 4.90
CA LEU A 191 -8.33 -6.30 3.73
C LEU A 191 -9.81 -5.94 3.99
N PHE A 192 -10.33 -6.28 5.16
CA PHE A 192 -11.71 -5.91 5.52
C PHE A 192 -11.92 -4.39 5.52
N LEU A 193 -11.02 -3.61 6.15
CA LEU A 193 -11.10 -2.16 6.14
C LEU A 193 -11.03 -1.58 4.73
N HIS A 194 -10.22 -2.20 3.87
CA HIS A 194 -10.14 -1.81 2.47
C HIS A 194 -11.47 -2.04 1.72
N ALA A 195 -12.08 -3.20 1.90
CA ALA A 195 -13.39 -3.53 1.33
C ALA A 195 -14.50 -2.62 1.85
N LEU A 196 -14.48 -2.31 3.16
CA LEU A 196 -15.41 -1.38 3.80
C LEU A 196 -15.28 0.02 3.22
N GLU A 197 -14.06 0.57 3.15
CA GLU A 197 -13.77 1.88 2.56
C GLU A 197 -14.26 1.97 1.12
N ASN A 198 -13.99 0.94 0.31
CA ASN A 198 -14.44 0.89 -1.08
C ASN A 198 -15.96 0.89 -1.23
N THR A 199 -16.64 0.19 -0.32
CA THR A 199 -18.11 0.10 -0.32
C THR A 199 -18.72 1.44 0.11
N VAL A 200 -18.26 2.00 1.22
CA VAL A 200 -18.68 3.32 1.72
C VAL A 200 -18.39 4.43 0.70
N ARG A 201 -17.25 4.36 -0.02
CA ARG A 201 -16.93 5.34 -1.08
C ARG A 201 -17.94 5.32 -2.23
N LYS A 202 -18.55 4.17 -2.53
CA LYS A 202 -19.54 4.01 -3.61
C LYS A 202 -20.95 4.44 -3.19
N GLU A 203 -21.29 4.37 -1.90
CA GLU A 203 -22.61 4.76 -1.38
C GLU A 203 -22.73 6.28 -1.24
N ALA A 204 -23.87 6.87 -1.63
CA ALA A 204 -24.09 8.31 -1.77
C ALA A 204 -24.91 8.94 -0.65
N GLN A 205 -24.38 9.02 0.58
CA GLN A 205 -25.04 9.79 1.65
C GLN A 205 -24.07 10.53 2.59
N ALA A 206 -24.62 11.52 3.29
CA ALA A 206 -23.95 12.63 3.99
C ALA A 206 -23.01 12.27 5.16
N GLU A 207 -22.92 11.00 5.57
CA GLU A 207 -22.00 10.51 6.61
C GLU A 207 -20.62 10.05 6.09
N ARG A 208 -20.35 10.29 4.80
CA ARG A 208 -19.10 9.91 4.12
C ARG A 208 -17.83 10.42 4.79
N ALA A 209 -17.81 11.68 5.23
CA ALA A 209 -16.60 12.33 5.73
C ALA A 209 -16.13 11.77 7.08
N THR A 210 -17.06 11.67 8.05
CA THR A 210 -16.79 11.11 9.38
C THR A 210 -16.44 9.63 9.31
N THR A 211 -17.13 8.87 8.47
CA THR A 211 -16.82 7.44 8.26
C THR A 211 -15.44 7.24 7.65
N GLN A 212 -15.07 8.02 6.63
CA GLN A 212 -13.75 7.94 6.00
C GLN A 212 -12.63 8.33 6.96
N GLU A 213 -12.83 9.38 7.77
CA GLU A 213 -11.86 9.82 8.77
C GLU A 213 -11.64 8.73 9.83
N ARG A 214 -12.71 8.11 10.32
CA ARG A 214 -12.58 7.04 11.31
C ARG A 214 -11.97 5.76 10.72
N ILE A 215 -12.25 5.42 9.45
CA ILE A 215 -11.57 4.34 8.72
C ILE A 215 -10.07 4.64 8.57
N HIS A 216 -9.70 5.89 8.31
CA HIS A 216 -8.30 6.31 8.24
C HIS A 216 -7.60 6.10 9.59
N ILE A 217 -8.22 6.50 10.71
CA ILE A 217 -7.69 6.26 12.06
C ILE A 217 -7.48 4.75 12.32
N ALA A 218 -8.45 3.91 11.95
CA ALA A 218 -8.32 2.46 12.10
C ALA A 218 -7.11 1.90 11.32
N ARG A 219 -6.81 2.44 10.14
CA ARG A 219 -5.57 2.10 9.41
C ARG A 219 -4.31 2.57 10.13
N THR A 220 -4.30 3.79 10.65
CA THR A 220 -3.16 4.30 11.40
C THR A 220 -2.84 3.42 12.59
N LEU A 221 -3.87 2.93 13.29
CA LEU A 221 -3.73 1.96 14.39
C LEU A 221 -3.15 0.61 13.92
N LEU A 222 -3.52 0.13 12.73
CA LEU A 222 -2.93 -1.08 12.13
C LEU A 222 -1.45 -0.92 11.78
N SER A 223 -1.00 0.29 11.46
CA SER A 223 0.39 0.59 11.13
C SER A 223 1.31 0.71 12.36
N HIS A 224 0.78 0.59 13.58
CA HIS A 224 1.59 0.64 14.80
C HIS A 224 2.50 -0.60 14.93
N PRO A 225 3.64 -0.51 15.65
CA PRO A 225 4.61 -1.61 15.77
C PRO A 225 4.04 -2.90 16.37
N VAL A 226 3.02 -2.77 17.23
CA VAL A 226 2.32 -3.90 17.87
C VAL A 226 0.81 -3.66 17.78
N PRO A 227 0.17 -3.98 16.65
CA PRO A 227 -1.25 -3.76 16.46
C PRO A 227 -2.06 -4.80 17.25
N VAL A 228 -2.96 -4.34 18.11
CA VAL A 228 -3.85 -5.20 18.90
C VAL A 228 -5.17 -5.39 18.15
N VAL A 229 -5.31 -6.53 17.47
CA VAL A 229 -6.46 -6.83 16.60
C VAL A 229 -7.79 -6.70 17.34
N SER A 230 -7.89 -7.13 18.61
CA SER A 230 -9.10 -6.98 19.42
C SER A 230 -9.48 -5.52 19.64
N SER A 231 -8.55 -4.68 20.12
CA SER A 231 -8.81 -3.26 20.34
C SER A 231 -9.19 -2.51 19.06
N ILE A 232 -8.60 -2.90 17.92
CA ILE A 232 -8.95 -2.30 16.63
C ILE A 232 -10.34 -2.76 16.19
N LYS A 233 -10.71 -4.04 16.40
CA LYS A 233 -12.09 -4.50 16.14
C LYS A 233 -13.12 -3.74 16.98
N ASP A 234 -12.84 -3.55 18.27
CA ASP A 234 -13.72 -2.81 19.19
C ASP A 234 -13.93 -1.37 18.70
N TYR A 235 -12.85 -0.70 18.29
CA TYR A 235 -12.92 0.62 17.67
C TYR A 235 -13.72 0.60 16.36
N ILE A 236 -13.50 -0.41 15.51
CA ILE A 236 -14.18 -0.56 14.22
C ILE A 236 -15.69 -0.77 14.41
N SER A 237 -16.12 -1.55 15.40
CA SER A 237 -17.53 -1.74 15.72
C SER A 237 -18.27 -0.45 16.10
N LEU A 238 -17.55 0.63 16.44
CA LEU A 238 -18.11 1.93 16.82
C LEU A 238 -18.06 2.99 15.69
N LEU A 239 -17.65 2.62 14.46
CA LEU A 239 -17.33 3.56 13.37
C LEU A 239 -18.50 4.32 12.76
N LEU A 240 -19.72 3.80 12.80
CA LEU A 240 -20.94 4.49 12.36
C LEU A 240 -21.92 4.61 13.53
#